data_AF-A0A356F7I9-F1
#
_entry.id   AF-A0A356F7I9-F1
#
_cell.length_a   1.000
_cell.length_b   1.000
_cell.length_c   1.000
_cell.angle_alpha   90.00
_cell.angle_beta   90.00
_cell.angle_gamma   90.00
#
_symmetry.space_group_name_H-M   'P 1'
#
loop_
_entity.id
_entity.type
_entity.pdbx_description
1 polymer ?
#
loop_
_entity_poly.entity_id
_entity_poly.type
_entity_poly.pdbx_seq_one_letter_code
_entity_poly.pdbx_strand_id
1 'polypeptide(L)'
;KYEFKNIIEFKDALLAEKDRFTRAFAGHLLSFALGRGLVAADAPALDRIAAATIEKGYRMKALVREIALSKPFLQNSQKKATD
;
A
#
# COMPACT_ATOMS: atom_id res chain seq x y z
N LYS A 1 12.25 -11.80 -13.21
CA LYS A 1 12.71 -12.62 -12.07
C LYS A 1 14.19 -12.29 -11.88
N TYR A 2 14.58 -11.84 -10.69
CA TYR A 2 15.98 -11.53 -10.36
C TYR A 2 16.52 -12.69 -9.53
N GLU A 3 17.66 -13.23 -9.94
CA GLU A 3 18.35 -14.23 -9.12
C GLU A 3 19.01 -13.55 -7.92
N PHE A 4 19.01 -14.23 -6.78
CA PHE A 4 19.71 -13.81 -5.57
C PHE A 4 20.12 -15.03 -4.75
N LYS A 5 21.27 -14.95 -4.08
CA LYS A 5 21.87 -16.04 -3.29
C LYS A 5 21.95 -15.72 -1.80
N ASN A 6 21.76 -14.46 -1.42
CA ASN A 6 21.82 -13.99 -0.04
C ASN A 6 20.90 -12.80 0.20
N ILE A 7 20.86 -12.34 1.45
CA ILE A 7 19.97 -11.25 1.88
C ILE A 7 20.29 -9.89 1.22
N ILE A 8 21.56 -9.62 0.92
CA ILE A 8 21.97 -8.37 0.27
C ILE A 8 21.46 -8.35 -1.17
N GLU A 9 21.69 -9.43 -1.90
CA GLU A 9 21.20 -9.60 -3.28
C GLU A 9 19.66 -9.65 -3.33
N PHE A 10 19.00 -10.22 -2.32
CA PHE A 10 17.54 -10.19 -2.23
C PHE A 10 17.01 -8.77 -2.05
N LYS A 11 17.65 -7.98 -1.20
CA LYS A 11 17.31 -6.56 -1.03
C LYS A 11 17.51 -5.80 -2.35
N ASP A 12 18.57 -6.08 -3.09
CA ASP A 12 18.81 -5.46 -4.40
C ASP A 12 17.75 -5.87 -5.43
N ALA A 13 17.35 -7.15 -5.45
CA ALA A 13 16.24 -7.65 -6.27
C ALA A 13 14.89 -6.98 -5.90
N LEU A 14 14.61 -6.74 -4.62
CA LEU A 14 13.43 -5.98 -4.19
C LEU A 14 13.50 -4.52 -4.64
N LEU A 15 14.67 -3.89 -4.60
CA LEU A 15 14.88 -2.52 -5.04
C LEU A 15 14.71 -2.37 -6.57
N ALA A 16 14.97 -3.42 -7.35
CA ALA A 16 14.67 -3.44 -8.78
C ALA A 16 13.16 -3.42 -9.08
N GLU A 17 12.33 -3.86 -8.13
CA GLU A 17 10.87 -3.97 -8.23
C GLU A 17 10.16 -2.98 -7.29
N LYS A 18 10.75 -1.80 -7.09
CA LYS A 18 10.28 -0.77 -6.15
C LYS A 18 8.79 -0.46 -6.23
N ASP A 19 8.22 -0.37 -7.44
CA ASP A 19 6.81 -0.06 -7.63
C ASP A 19 5.91 -1.22 -7.18
N ARG A 20 6.28 -2.44 -7.55
CA ARG A 20 5.59 -3.66 -7.15
C ARG A 20 5.67 -3.85 -5.63
N PHE A 21 6.84 -3.62 -5.04
CA PHE A 21 7.03 -3.62 -3.59
C PHE A 21 6.15 -2.57 -2.91
N THR A 22 6.13 -1.34 -3.44
CA THR A 22 5.32 -0.23 -2.91
C THR A 22 3.84 -0.58 -2.92
N ARG A 23 3.33 -1.14 -4.01
CA ARG A 23 1.95 -1.59 -4.11
C ARG A 23 1.64 -2.72 -3.13
N ALA A 24 2.51 -3.71 -2.99
CA ALA A 24 2.31 -4.80 -2.04
C ALA A 24 2.29 -4.29 -0.59
N PHE A 25 3.26 -3.44 -0.24
CA PHE A 25 3.37 -2.83 1.08
C PHE A 25 2.17 -1.92 1.40
N ALA A 26 1.73 -1.10 0.44
CA ALA A 26 0.51 -0.32 0.55
C ALA A 26 -0.73 -1.20 0.80
N GLY A 27 -0.79 -2.39 0.19
CA GLY A 27 -1.87 -3.35 0.39
C GLY A 27 -1.92 -3.87 1.82
N HIS A 28 -0.77 -4.26 2.37
CA HIS A 28 -0.67 -4.67 3.77
C HIS A 28 -1.06 -3.54 4.73
N LEU A 29 -0.56 -2.32 4.49
CA LEU A 29 -0.86 -1.18 5.36
C LEU A 29 -2.31 -0.72 5.27
N LEU A 30 -2.92 -0.77 4.08
CA LEU A 30 -4.35 -0.49 3.91
C LEU A 30 -5.18 -1.54 4.64
N SER A 31 -4.86 -2.84 4.51
CA SER A 31 -5.56 -3.91 5.23
C SER A 31 -5.50 -3.71 6.75
N PHE A 32 -4.31 -3.38 7.27
CA PHE A 32 -4.13 -3.01 8.67
C PHE A 32 -5.01 -1.81 9.07
N ALA A 33 -4.98 -0.73 8.29
CA ALA A 33 -5.76 0.48 8.56
C ALA A 33 -7.28 0.26 8.52
N LEU A 34 -7.75 -0.68 7.71
CA LEU A 34 -9.17 -1.05 7.63
C LEU A 34 -9.60 -2.07 8.69
N GLY A 35 -8.66 -2.74 9.34
CA GLY A 35 -8.95 -3.83 10.29
C GLY A 35 -9.54 -5.08 9.62
N ARG A 36 -9.36 -5.25 8.30
CA ARG A 36 -9.87 -6.38 7.52
C ARG A 36 -8.97 -6.68 6.32
N GLY A 37 -9.09 -7.88 5.77
CA GLY A 37 -8.49 -8.23 4.47
C GLY A 37 -8.99 -7.32 3.35
N LEU A 38 -8.15 -7.09 2.33
CA LEU A 38 -8.57 -6.37 1.12
C LEU A 38 -9.48 -7.25 0.27
N VAL A 39 -10.50 -6.63 -0.30
CA VAL A 39 -11.42 -7.25 -1.27
C VAL A 39 -11.19 -6.64 -2.66
N ALA A 40 -11.78 -7.25 -3.71
CA ALA A 40 -11.64 -6.76 -5.07
C ALA A 40 -12.05 -5.28 -5.24
N ALA A 41 -13.05 -4.82 -4.47
CA ALA A 41 -13.49 -3.42 -4.47
C ALA A 41 -12.45 -2.43 -3.93
N ASP A 42 -11.43 -2.88 -3.18
CA ASP A 42 -10.35 -2.02 -2.68
C ASP A 42 -9.24 -1.80 -3.72
N ALA A 43 -9.18 -2.60 -4.78
CA ALA A 43 -8.11 -2.54 -5.79
C ALA A 43 -7.93 -1.13 -6.41
N PRO A 44 -9.00 -0.41 -6.82
CA PRO A 44 -8.83 0.93 -7.37
C PRO A 44 -8.27 1.95 -6.37
N ALA A 45 -8.52 1.77 -5.07
CA ALA A 45 -7.96 2.63 -4.04
C ALA A 45 -6.49 2.28 -3.79
N LEU A 46 -6.16 1.00 -3.72
CA LEU A 46 -4.79 0.51 -3.59
C LEU A 46 -3.90 1.01 -4.74
N ASP A 47 -4.37 0.93 -5.98
CA ASP A 47 -3.61 1.37 -7.15
C ASP A 47 -3.34 2.88 -7.10
N ARG A 48 -4.35 3.68 -6.70
CA ARG A 48 -4.19 5.14 -6.51
C ARG A 48 -3.20 5.48 -5.40
N ILE A 49 -3.29 4.81 -4.26
CA ILE A 49 -2.36 5.00 -3.14
C ILE A 49 -0.93 4.69 -3.56
N ALA A 50 -0.71 3.58 -4.27
CA ALA A 50 0.60 3.17 -4.74
C ALA A 50 1.16 4.18 -5.74
N ALA A 51 0.38 4.57 -6.76
CA ALA A 51 0.80 5.56 -7.77
C ALA A 51 1.19 6.89 -7.12
N ALA A 52 0.34 7.45 -6.26
CA ALA A 52 0.64 8.71 -5.58
C ALA A 52 1.86 8.62 -4.62
N THR A 53 2.13 7.43 -4.07
CA THR A 53 3.33 7.20 -3.26
C THR A 53 4.59 7.15 -4.11
N ILE A 54 4.53 6.51 -5.29
CA ILE A 54 5.62 6.43 -6.27
C ILE A 54 5.96 7.85 -6.78
N GLU A 55 4.96 8.63 -7.19
CA GLU A 55 5.12 10.02 -7.65
C GLU A 55 5.77 10.92 -6.59
N LYS A 56 5.53 10.64 -5.31
CA LYS A 56 6.12 11.38 -4.18
C LYS A 56 7.47 10.81 -3.72
N GLY A 57 8.09 9.96 -4.53
CA GLY A 57 9.42 9.39 -4.27
C GLY A 57 9.43 8.36 -3.16
N TYR A 58 8.42 7.48 -3.12
CA TYR A 58 8.34 6.34 -2.20
C TYR A 58 8.32 6.71 -0.70
N ARG A 59 7.87 7.93 -0.37
CA ARG A 59 7.90 8.43 1.00
C ARG A 59 6.82 7.79 1.87
N MET A 60 7.21 7.26 3.02
CA MET A 60 6.26 6.71 4.02
C MET A 60 5.16 7.70 4.44
N LYS A 61 5.51 8.98 4.61
CA LYS A 61 4.54 10.03 4.93
C LYS A 61 3.49 10.21 3.83
N ALA A 62 3.88 10.07 2.56
CA ALA A 62 2.95 10.11 1.44
C ALA A 62 2.00 8.91 1.49
N LEU A 63 2.54 7.70 1.64
CA LEU A 63 1.74 6.47 1.73
C LEU A 63 0.68 6.54 2.82
N VAL A 64 1.06 6.88 4.05
CA VAL A 64 0.14 6.99 5.20
C VAL A 64 -0.93 8.05 4.93
N ARG A 65 -0.56 9.20 4.36
CA ARG A 65 -1.51 10.26 3.99
C ARG A 65 -2.52 9.78 2.95
N GLU A 66 -2.08 9.11 1.89
CA GLU A 66 -2.98 8.63 0.84
C GLU A 66 -3.93 7.54 1.35
N ILE A 67 -3.48 6.69 2.28
CA ILE A 67 -4.37 5.73 2.97
C ILE A 67 -5.44 6.47 3.78
N ALA A 68 -5.06 7.45 4.59
CA ALA A 68 -5.99 8.22 5.42
C ALA A 68 -7.04 8.99 4.60
N LEU A 69 -6.69 9.41 3.38
CA LEU A 69 -7.59 10.10 2.45
C LEU A 69 -8.36 9.14 1.52
N SER A 70 -8.10 7.83 1.60
CA SER A 70 -8.70 6.85 0.70
C SER A 70 -10.18 6.62 1.02
N LYS A 71 -10.97 6.38 -0.03
CA LYS A 71 -12.41 6.06 0.10
C LYS A 71 -12.67 4.87 1.05
N PRO A 72 -11.95 3.73 0.97
CA PRO A 72 -12.18 2.62 1.90
C PRO A 72 -11.96 3.00 3.35
N PHE A 73 -10.94 3.81 3.65
CA PHE A 73 -10.65 4.24 5.02
C PHE A 73 -11.74 5.15 5.56
N LEU A 74 -12.08 6.20 4.82
CA LEU A 74 -13.10 7.17 5.22
C LEU A 74 -14.47 6.51 5.42
N GLN A 75 -14.89 5.60 4.53
CA GLN A 75 -16.18 4.92 4.63
C GLN A 75 -16.22 3.85 5.73
N ASN A 76 -15.10 3.20 6.04
CA ASN A 76 -15.00 2.26 7.17
C ASN A 76 -15.13 2.99 8.51
N SER A 77 -14.58 4.21 8.62
CA SER A 77 -14.74 5.05 9.81
C SER A 77 -16.19 5.50 10.03
N GLN A 78 -16.96 5.75 8.96
CA GLN A 78 -18.36 6.17 9.07
C GLN A 78 -19.28 5.04 9.58
N LYS A 79 -19.04 3.78 9.18
CA LYS A 79 -19.81 2.64 9.70
C LYS A 79 -19.68 2.48 11.22
N LYS A 80 -18.50 2.74 11.79
CA LYS A 80 -18.29 2.70 13.25
C LYS A 80 -18.96 3.84 14.03
N ALA A 81 -19.35 4.94 13.39
CA ALA A 81 -19.96 6.09 14.06
C ALA A 81 -21.49 6.04 14.12
N THR A 82 -22.11 5.04 13.48
CA THR A 82 -23.58 4.91 13.38
C THR A 82 -24.12 3.70 14.13
N ASP A 83 -23.26 3.00 14.88
CA ASP A 83 -23.59 1.89 15.79
C ASP A 83 -23.46 2.35 17.25
#